data_AF-A0A2R4MHU8-F1
#
_entry.id   AF-A0A2R4MHU8-F1
#
_cell.length_a   1.000
_cell.length_b   1.000
_cell.length_c   1.000
_cell.angle_alpha   90.00
_cell.angle_beta   90.00
_cell.angle_gamma   90.00
#
_symmetry.space_group_name_H-M   'P 1'
#
loop_
_entity.id
_entity.type
_entity.pdbx_description
1 polymer ?
#
loop_
_entity_poly.entity_id
_entity_poly.type
_entity_poly.pdbx_seq_one_letter_code
_entity_poly.pdbx_strand_id
1 'polypeptide(L)'
;MTEDFLKAAGLDREESLSDSVVPFAVEGLDVRGRSVKMDEALHTILTRHDYPTPVARLLGEAIVLASLVGSSLKFEGRFILQTQTDGPVSMIVVDLQTPNGLRGYARFDEVALSEAAEKGALSPEELLGKGILAMTIDQGEMTERYQGIVQLDGDGLEDVAHRYFMQSEQIPTKVRLAVAQFSEKGKAADQWRAGGILLQHLPAHGERAMADLPGDGNFDNPETADIDFEPENNWVEASALLETVDDHELVDPQVSSERLLFRLYHETGVRVFEPMVLEEKCGCNADKIEAMLEQFSNEDIDSMVVDGDIEVVCEFCSTAYHFNPHLFLKD
;
A
#
# COMPACT_ATOMS: atom_id res chain seq x y z
N MET A 1 27.03 -16.46 -15.33
CA MET A 1 27.26 -15.22 -14.56
C MET A 1 28.40 -15.50 -13.59
N THR A 2 29.34 -14.57 -13.44
CA THR A 2 30.45 -14.70 -12.48
C THR A 2 29.95 -14.41 -11.06
N GLU A 3 30.56 -15.00 -10.03
CA GLU A 3 30.22 -14.70 -8.62
C GLU A 3 30.34 -13.20 -8.31
N ASP A 4 31.32 -12.52 -8.91
CA ASP A 4 31.52 -11.08 -8.77
C ASP A 4 30.34 -10.25 -9.27
N PHE A 5 29.65 -10.69 -10.33
CA PHE A 5 28.47 -10.00 -10.86
C PHE A 5 27.27 -10.14 -9.91
N LEU A 6 27.01 -11.36 -9.43
CA LEU A 6 25.90 -11.62 -8.50
C LEU A 6 26.05 -10.79 -7.22
N LYS A 7 27.28 -10.69 -6.72
CA LYS A 7 27.59 -9.87 -5.56
C LYS A 7 27.44 -8.36 -5.81
N ALA A 8 27.86 -7.88 -6.98
CA ALA A 8 27.67 -6.47 -7.35
C ALA A 8 26.18 -6.10 -7.49
N ALA A 9 25.37 -7.02 -8.01
CA ALA A 9 23.94 -6.86 -8.17
C ALA A 9 23.13 -7.11 -6.87
N GLY A 10 23.75 -7.62 -5.79
CA GLY A 10 23.07 -7.98 -4.55
C GLY A 10 22.22 -9.26 -4.63
N LEU A 11 22.53 -10.12 -5.59
CA LEU A 11 21.88 -11.40 -5.90
C LEU A 11 22.66 -12.61 -5.34
N ASP A 12 23.63 -12.38 -4.45
CA ASP A 12 24.47 -13.39 -3.80
C ASP A 12 23.89 -13.92 -2.47
N ARG A 13 22.66 -13.54 -2.15
CA ARG A 13 21.91 -13.92 -0.94
C ARG A 13 20.66 -14.73 -1.29
N GLU A 14 20.04 -15.30 -0.26
CA GLU A 14 18.76 -15.99 -0.39
C GLU A 14 17.68 -15.02 -0.88
N GLU A 15 16.86 -15.48 -1.83
CA GLU A 15 15.82 -14.67 -2.45
C GLU A 15 14.66 -14.41 -1.47
N SER A 16 14.14 -13.19 -1.49
CA SER A 16 13.01 -12.79 -0.65
C SER A 16 11.71 -13.20 -1.33
N LEU A 17 11.20 -14.38 -0.95
CA LEU A 17 10.06 -15.01 -1.64
C LEU A 17 8.69 -14.45 -1.22
N SER A 18 8.59 -13.87 -0.03
CA SER A 18 7.34 -13.31 0.48
C SER A 18 7.53 -12.27 1.59
N ASP A 19 6.43 -11.57 1.90
CA ASP A 19 6.25 -10.56 2.94
C ASP A 19 7.47 -9.66 3.14
N SER A 20 7.96 -9.07 2.06
CA SER A 20 9.14 -8.22 2.10
C SER A 20 9.15 -7.19 0.99
N VAL A 21 9.75 -6.04 1.31
CA VAL A 21 10.05 -4.98 0.35
C VAL A 21 11.54 -5.03 0.02
N VAL A 22 11.86 -5.20 -1.25
CA VAL A 22 13.22 -5.17 -1.80
C VAL A 22 13.46 -3.81 -2.46
N PRO A 23 14.32 -2.94 -1.89
CA PRO A 23 14.76 -1.75 -2.58
C PRO A 23 15.72 -2.10 -3.71
N PHE A 24 15.70 -1.33 -4.79
CA PHE A 24 16.62 -1.51 -5.91
C PHE A 24 16.99 -0.17 -6.56
N ALA A 25 18.07 -0.19 -7.34
CA ALA A 25 18.49 0.89 -8.21
C ALA A 25 18.93 0.31 -9.55
N VAL A 26 18.70 1.07 -10.63
CA VAL A 26 19.20 0.74 -11.96
C VAL A 26 20.12 1.89 -12.36
N GLU A 27 21.40 1.73 -12.09
CA GLU A 27 22.39 2.80 -12.27
C GLU A 27 22.49 3.26 -13.74
N GLY A 28 22.27 2.35 -14.71
CA GLY A 28 22.30 2.69 -16.13
C GLY A 28 21.10 3.50 -16.63
N LEU A 29 20.02 3.60 -15.83
CA LEU A 29 18.79 4.30 -16.20
C LEU A 29 18.43 5.43 -15.22
N ASP A 30 19.30 5.78 -14.28
CA ASP A 30 19.06 6.84 -13.29
C ASP A 30 17.70 6.68 -12.57
N VAL A 31 17.36 5.44 -12.19
CA VAL A 31 16.13 5.14 -11.46
C VAL A 31 16.42 4.35 -10.20
N ARG A 32 15.56 4.56 -9.19
CA ARG A 32 15.47 3.70 -8.02
C ARG A 32 14.04 3.24 -7.85
N GLY A 33 13.88 2.17 -7.08
CA GLY A 33 12.55 1.70 -6.79
C GLY A 33 12.51 0.76 -5.62
N ARG A 34 11.31 0.22 -5.42
CA ARG A 34 11.02 -0.82 -4.46
C ARG A 34 10.10 -1.83 -5.11
N SER A 35 10.36 -3.09 -4.88
CA SER A 35 9.44 -4.17 -5.20
C SER A 35 8.98 -4.78 -3.89
N VAL A 36 7.69 -5.08 -3.78
CA VAL A 36 7.13 -5.80 -2.64
C VAL A 36 6.47 -7.07 -3.14
N LYS A 37 6.64 -8.16 -2.39
CA LYS A 37 5.79 -9.34 -2.49
C LYS A 37 5.20 -9.65 -1.13
N MET A 38 3.92 -9.99 -1.10
CA MET A 38 3.17 -10.30 0.11
C MET A 38 2.41 -11.60 -0.04
N ASP A 39 2.41 -12.40 1.03
CA ASP A 39 1.70 -13.66 1.12
C ASP A 39 0.95 -13.81 2.46
N GLU A 40 1.62 -14.13 3.56
CA GLU A 40 0.96 -14.64 4.77
C GLU A 40 0.42 -13.46 5.58
N ALA A 41 1.21 -12.39 5.66
CA ALA A 41 0.80 -11.14 6.30
C ALA A 41 -0.46 -10.58 5.61
N LEU A 42 -0.46 -10.51 4.27
CA LEU A 42 -1.63 -10.04 3.52
C LEU A 42 -2.82 -10.96 3.69
N HIS A 43 -2.62 -12.27 3.51
CA HIS A 43 -3.70 -13.26 3.65
C HIS A 43 -4.36 -13.15 5.01
N THR A 44 -3.57 -13.05 6.08
CA THR A 44 -4.07 -12.89 7.45
C THR A 44 -4.91 -11.62 7.62
N ILE A 45 -4.47 -10.48 7.08
CA ILE A 45 -5.23 -9.22 7.15
C ILE A 45 -6.58 -9.37 6.42
N LEU A 46 -6.57 -9.93 5.21
CA LEU A 46 -7.77 -10.01 4.37
C LEU A 46 -8.79 -11.05 4.87
N THR A 47 -8.34 -12.17 5.43
CA THR A 47 -9.25 -13.24 5.89
C THR A 47 -9.93 -12.96 7.23
N ARG A 48 -9.45 -11.99 8.02
CA ARG A 48 -10.03 -11.68 9.34
C ARG A 48 -11.42 -11.08 9.28
N HIS A 49 -11.72 -10.36 8.20
CA HIS A 49 -12.94 -9.56 8.06
C HIS A 49 -13.96 -10.15 7.07
N ASP A 50 -13.71 -11.35 6.55
CA ASP A 50 -14.56 -12.04 5.55
C ASP A 50 -15.00 -11.13 4.39
N TYR A 51 -14.07 -10.33 3.87
CA TYR A 51 -14.38 -9.36 2.83
C TYR A 51 -14.84 -10.03 1.52
N PRO A 52 -15.84 -9.46 0.84
CA PRO A 52 -16.12 -9.83 -0.55
C PRO A 52 -14.87 -9.67 -1.42
N THR A 53 -14.67 -10.56 -2.39
CA THR A 53 -13.47 -10.61 -3.26
C THR A 53 -13.06 -9.24 -3.83
N PRO A 54 -13.97 -8.38 -4.34
CA PRO A 54 -13.58 -7.07 -4.87
C PRO A 54 -13.02 -6.13 -3.81
N VAL A 55 -13.61 -6.13 -2.60
CA VAL A 55 -13.15 -5.30 -1.46
C VAL A 55 -11.81 -5.81 -0.94
N ALA A 56 -11.63 -7.14 -0.85
CA ALA A 56 -10.38 -7.75 -0.44
C ALA A 56 -9.23 -7.41 -1.39
N ARG A 57 -9.49 -7.41 -2.72
CA ARG A 57 -8.50 -7.00 -3.73
C ARG A 57 -8.10 -5.55 -3.56
N LEU A 58 -9.06 -4.64 -3.45
CA LEU A 58 -8.80 -3.21 -3.29
C LEU A 58 -8.03 -2.90 -1.99
N LEU A 59 -8.40 -3.54 -0.88
CA LEU A 59 -7.64 -3.42 0.36
C LEU A 59 -6.22 -3.96 0.20
N GLY A 60 -6.04 -5.07 -0.53
CA GLY A 60 -4.71 -5.60 -0.84
C GLY A 60 -3.85 -4.62 -1.64
N GLU A 61 -4.42 -3.95 -2.64
CA GLU A 61 -3.70 -2.93 -3.43
C GLU A 61 -3.26 -1.76 -2.54
N ALA A 62 -4.14 -1.30 -1.65
CA ALA A 62 -3.81 -0.25 -0.69
C ALA A 62 -2.69 -0.67 0.28
N ILE A 63 -2.67 -1.94 0.71
CA ILE A 63 -1.63 -2.49 1.59
C ILE A 63 -0.27 -2.53 0.87
N VAL A 64 -0.26 -2.98 -0.39
CA VAL A 64 0.94 -3.00 -1.23
C VAL A 64 1.45 -1.58 -1.46
N LEU A 65 0.56 -0.66 -1.83
CA LEU A 65 0.90 0.74 -2.06
C LEU A 65 1.50 1.38 -0.79
N ALA A 66 0.85 1.20 0.36
CA ALA A 66 1.35 1.72 1.64
C ALA A 66 2.70 1.12 2.02
N SER A 67 2.94 -0.15 1.70
CA SER A 67 4.23 -0.81 1.94
C SER A 67 5.34 -0.24 1.05
N LEU A 68 5.05 -0.01 -0.25
CA LEU A 68 5.99 0.60 -1.19
C LEU A 68 6.33 2.04 -0.83
N VAL A 69 5.31 2.85 -0.53
CA VAL A 69 5.47 4.26 -0.16
C VAL A 69 6.09 4.40 1.22
N GLY A 70 5.57 3.71 2.23
CA GLY A 70 6.04 3.80 3.61
C GLY A 70 7.50 3.37 3.73
N SER A 71 7.89 2.24 3.14
CA SER A 71 9.31 1.84 3.13
C SER A 71 10.22 2.80 2.33
N SER A 72 9.64 3.71 1.53
CA SER A 72 10.36 4.78 0.82
C SER A 72 10.78 5.96 1.66
N LEU A 73 10.05 6.18 2.73
CA LEU A 73 10.23 7.32 3.61
C LEU A 73 11.14 6.91 4.77
N LYS A 74 12.09 7.79 5.12
CA LYS A 74 12.89 7.62 6.34
C LYS A 74 12.14 8.28 7.49
N PHE A 75 11.44 7.49 8.29
CA PHE A 75 10.73 7.95 9.48
C PHE A 75 10.90 6.96 10.63
N GLU A 76 10.68 7.42 11.86
CA GLU A 76 10.52 6.57 13.04
C GLU A 76 9.12 6.83 13.62
N GLY A 77 8.22 5.86 13.51
CA GLY A 77 6.82 6.04 13.92
C GLY A 77 5.84 5.27 13.04
N ARG A 78 4.82 5.95 12.53
CA ARG A 78 3.76 5.35 11.72
C ARG A 78 3.52 6.14 10.43
N PHE A 79 3.41 5.40 9.34
CA PHE A 79 2.88 5.87 8.07
C PHE A 79 1.44 5.36 7.94
N ILE A 80 0.51 6.25 7.61
CA ILE A 80 -0.92 5.94 7.48
C ILE A 80 -1.34 6.34 6.07
N LEU A 81 -1.84 5.38 5.30
CA LEU A 81 -2.54 5.61 4.05
C LEU A 81 -4.03 5.46 4.33
N GLN A 82 -4.80 6.51 4.06
CA GLN A 82 -6.23 6.52 4.28
C GLN A 82 -6.97 7.03 3.04
N THR A 83 -8.02 6.32 2.62
CA THR A 83 -8.98 6.83 1.65
C THR A 83 -10.28 7.21 2.34
N GLN A 84 -10.95 8.23 1.82
CA GLN A 84 -12.33 8.56 2.18
C GLN A 84 -13.06 8.95 0.91
N THR A 85 -14.08 8.17 0.56
CA THR A 85 -14.74 8.27 -0.74
C THR A 85 -16.25 8.07 -0.67
N ASP A 86 -16.92 8.35 -1.78
CA ASP A 86 -18.37 8.19 -1.96
C ASP A 86 -18.79 6.90 -2.69
N GLY A 87 -17.83 6.05 -3.08
CA GLY A 87 -18.08 4.75 -3.69
C GLY A 87 -18.53 3.68 -2.69
N PRO A 88 -18.84 2.45 -3.19
CA PRO A 88 -19.20 1.31 -2.36
C PRO A 88 -18.21 1.02 -1.21
N VAL A 89 -16.92 1.28 -1.41
CA VAL A 89 -15.90 1.22 -0.36
C VAL A 89 -15.64 2.63 0.15
N SER A 90 -16.26 2.99 1.26
CA SER A 90 -16.26 4.37 1.79
C SER A 90 -14.95 4.79 2.44
N MET A 91 -14.18 3.82 2.96
CA MET A 91 -12.93 4.09 3.67
C MET A 91 -12.00 2.89 3.65
N ILE A 92 -10.73 3.13 3.36
CA ILE A 92 -9.64 2.19 3.58
C ILE A 92 -8.62 2.86 4.48
N VAL A 93 -8.10 2.14 5.46
CA VAL A 93 -7.00 2.59 6.30
C VAL A 93 -5.93 1.52 6.32
N VAL A 94 -4.69 1.90 6.04
CA VAL A 94 -3.51 1.06 6.17
C VAL A 94 -2.47 1.78 7.02
N ASP A 95 -2.03 1.12 8.09
CA ASP A 95 -0.96 1.60 8.96
C ASP A 95 0.28 0.73 8.75
N LEU A 96 1.40 1.38 8.41
CA LEU A 96 2.74 0.81 8.47
C LEU A 96 3.51 1.45 9.62
N GLN A 97 3.76 0.68 10.67
CA GLN A 97 4.51 1.06 11.85
C GLN A 97 5.96 0.55 11.74
N THR A 98 6.93 1.42 11.98
CA THR A 98 8.33 1.01 12.07
C THR A 98 8.55 0.10 13.29
N PRO A 99 9.35 -0.97 13.16
CA PRO A 99 10.22 -1.27 12.01
C PRO A 99 9.55 -2.00 10.85
N ASN A 100 8.46 -2.73 11.07
CA ASN A 100 7.86 -3.61 10.04
C ASN A 100 6.39 -3.99 10.25
N GLY A 101 5.69 -3.39 11.21
CA GLY A 101 4.32 -3.78 11.55
C GLY A 101 3.31 -3.20 10.57
N LEU A 102 2.50 -4.05 9.97
CA LEU A 102 1.51 -3.70 8.98
C LEU A 102 0.12 -4.12 9.44
N ARG A 103 -0.86 -3.26 9.22
CA ARG A 103 -2.27 -3.58 9.45
C ARG A 103 -3.14 -2.72 8.54
N GLY A 104 -4.32 -3.20 8.21
CA GLY A 104 -5.28 -2.40 7.47
C GLY A 104 -6.67 -2.98 7.55
N TYR A 105 -7.65 -2.14 7.23
CA TYR A 105 -9.04 -2.53 7.12
C TYR A 105 -9.75 -1.64 6.10
N ALA A 106 -10.89 -2.13 5.62
CA ALA A 106 -11.79 -1.41 4.74
C ALA A 106 -13.20 -1.38 5.34
N ARG A 107 -13.90 -0.28 5.12
CA ARG A 107 -15.34 -0.13 5.36
C ARG A 107 -16.05 0.00 4.04
N PHE A 108 -17.15 -0.72 3.88
CA PHE A 108 -17.92 -0.76 2.66
C PHE A 108 -19.42 -0.85 2.96
N ASP A 109 -20.23 -0.43 2.01
CA ASP A 109 -21.69 -0.56 2.05
C ASP A 109 -22.10 -1.81 1.25
N GLU A 110 -22.65 -2.81 1.94
CA GLU A 110 -23.07 -4.07 1.34
C GLU A 110 -24.15 -3.90 0.25
N VAL A 111 -25.06 -2.95 0.44
CA VAL A 111 -26.15 -2.69 -0.53
C VAL A 111 -25.57 -2.05 -1.78
N ALA A 112 -24.76 -1.01 -1.61
CA ALA A 112 -24.09 -0.34 -2.73
C ALA A 112 -23.18 -1.29 -3.50
N LEU A 113 -22.45 -2.17 -2.79
CA LEU A 113 -21.59 -3.18 -3.40
C LEU A 113 -22.40 -4.22 -4.19
N SER A 114 -23.54 -4.67 -3.66
CA SER A 114 -24.41 -5.61 -4.37
C SER A 114 -24.98 -4.98 -5.64
N GLU A 115 -25.41 -3.72 -5.59
CA GLU A 115 -25.89 -2.99 -6.77
C GLU A 115 -24.79 -2.78 -7.82
N ALA A 116 -23.56 -2.52 -7.38
CA ALA A 116 -22.40 -2.39 -8.24
C ALA A 116 -22.08 -3.74 -8.91
N ALA A 117 -22.14 -4.84 -8.16
CA ALA A 117 -21.95 -6.19 -8.67
C ALA A 117 -22.98 -6.58 -9.75
N GLU A 118 -24.26 -6.23 -9.56
CA GLU A 118 -25.30 -6.47 -10.57
C GLU A 118 -25.06 -5.71 -11.88
N LYS A 119 -24.44 -4.53 -11.80
CA LYS A 119 -24.08 -3.70 -12.97
C LYS A 119 -22.75 -4.12 -13.59
N GLY A 120 -22.01 -5.05 -12.97
CA GLY A 120 -20.65 -5.42 -13.37
C GLY A 120 -19.60 -4.33 -13.07
N ALA A 121 -19.95 -3.36 -12.21
CA ALA A 121 -19.13 -2.21 -11.88
C ALA A 121 -18.25 -2.49 -10.63
N LEU A 122 -17.32 -3.44 -10.77
CA LEU A 122 -16.46 -3.94 -9.68
C LEU A 122 -14.98 -3.59 -9.88
N SER A 123 -14.66 -2.65 -10.76
CA SER A 123 -13.28 -2.19 -10.88
C SER A 123 -12.84 -1.42 -9.62
N PRO A 124 -11.54 -1.36 -9.31
CA PRO A 124 -11.02 -0.56 -8.20
C PRO A 124 -11.49 0.90 -8.23
N GLU A 125 -11.55 1.51 -9.42
CA GLU A 125 -11.98 2.90 -9.59
C GLU A 125 -13.46 3.11 -9.27
N GLU A 126 -14.32 2.16 -9.67
CA GLU A 126 -15.76 2.21 -9.41
C GLU A 126 -16.08 1.95 -7.94
N LEU A 127 -15.31 1.08 -7.28
CA LEU A 127 -15.45 0.78 -5.85
C LEU A 127 -15.03 1.96 -4.98
N LEU A 128 -13.98 2.68 -5.36
CA LEU A 128 -13.56 3.89 -4.68
C LEU A 128 -14.48 5.06 -5.01
N GLY A 129 -14.83 5.27 -6.28
CA GLY A 129 -15.57 6.45 -6.71
C GLY A 129 -14.74 7.73 -6.58
N LYS A 130 -15.31 8.78 -6.00
CA LYS A 130 -14.65 10.08 -5.79
C LYS A 130 -14.36 10.33 -4.32
N GLY A 131 -13.29 11.06 -4.06
CA GLY A 131 -12.95 11.43 -2.68
C GLY A 131 -11.50 11.87 -2.56
N ILE A 132 -10.87 11.46 -1.46
CA ILE A 132 -9.47 11.81 -1.19
C ILE A 132 -8.67 10.61 -0.72
N LEU A 133 -7.38 10.62 -1.06
CA LEU A 133 -6.36 9.78 -0.46
C LEU A 133 -5.43 10.67 0.36
N ALA A 134 -5.31 10.36 1.64
CA ALA A 134 -4.44 11.04 2.59
C ALA A 134 -3.29 10.12 2.99
N MET A 135 -2.05 10.61 2.88
CA MET A 135 -0.85 9.95 3.37
C MET A 135 -0.31 10.75 4.55
N THR A 136 -0.22 10.12 5.72
CA THR A 136 0.15 10.77 6.98
C THR A 136 1.38 10.12 7.57
N ILE A 137 2.35 10.92 7.98
CA ILE A 137 3.56 10.50 8.70
C ILE A 137 3.45 11.04 10.13
N ASP A 138 3.38 10.12 11.09
CA ASP A 138 3.28 10.39 12.53
C ASP A 138 4.54 9.84 13.23
N GLN A 139 5.46 10.73 13.60
CA GLN A 139 6.73 10.37 14.26
C GLN A 139 6.67 10.54 15.80
N GLY A 140 5.45 10.63 16.36
CA GLY A 140 5.20 10.72 17.80
C GLY A 140 5.00 12.15 18.32
N GLU A 141 4.82 12.26 19.63
CA GLU A 141 4.28 13.46 20.28
C GLU A 141 5.15 14.72 20.19
N MET A 142 6.45 14.56 19.94
CA MET A 142 7.38 15.70 19.83
C MET A 142 7.63 16.15 18.38
N THR A 143 6.90 15.60 17.42
CA THR A 143 7.04 15.92 15.99
C THR A 143 5.71 16.36 15.40
N GLU A 144 5.74 17.36 14.52
CA GLU A 144 4.56 17.73 13.76
C GLU A 144 4.19 16.62 12.78
N ARG A 145 2.91 16.27 12.74
CA ARG A 145 2.38 15.31 11.77
C ARG A 145 2.43 15.93 10.39
N TYR A 146 3.05 15.24 9.45
CA TYR A 146 3.02 15.60 8.04
C TYR A 146 1.88 14.85 7.36
N GLN A 147 1.03 15.55 6.63
CA GLN A 147 -0.08 14.96 5.89
C GLN A 147 -0.13 15.54 4.48
N GLY A 148 -0.04 14.67 3.48
CA GLY A 148 -0.28 15.01 2.09
C GLY A 148 -1.63 14.43 1.64
N ILE A 149 -2.41 15.20 0.90
CA ILE A 149 -3.75 14.83 0.44
C ILE A 149 -3.81 14.99 -1.08
N VAL A 150 -4.34 13.98 -1.76
CA VAL A 150 -4.58 13.98 -3.20
C VAL A 150 -6.05 13.62 -3.48
N GLN A 151 -6.62 14.21 -4.53
CA GLN A 151 -7.99 13.92 -4.95
C GLN A 151 -8.06 12.58 -5.70
N LEU A 152 -9.07 11.79 -5.36
CA LEU A 152 -9.54 10.60 -6.09
C LEU A 152 -10.71 11.04 -6.98
N ASP A 153 -10.60 10.94 -8.31
CA ASP A 153 -11.68 11.32 -9.23
C ASP A 153 -12.09 10.15 -10.14
N GLY A 154 -12.38 8.99 -9.54
CA GLY A 154 -12.65 7.77 -10.30
C GLY A 154 -11.39 7.17 -10.94
N ASP A 155 -10.25 7.35 -10.26
CA ASP A 155 -8.95 6.79 -10.65
C ASP A 155 -8.60 5.59 -9.76
N GLY A 156 -7.70 4.73 -10.24
CA GLY A 156 -7.14 3.64 -9.44
C GLY A 156 -6.09 4.13 -8.45
N LEU A 157 -5.70 3.26 -7.51
CA LEU A 157 -4.66 3.59 -6.53
C LEU A 157 -3.28 3.84 -7.17
N GLU A 158 -3.00 3.24 -8.34
CA GLU A 158 -1.77 3.48 -9.10
C GLU A 158 -1.69 4.94 -9.57
N ASP A 159 -2.70 5.41 -10.30
CA ASP A 159 -2.75 6.77 -10.87
C ASP A 159 -2.69 7.83 -9.78
N VAL A 160 -3.36 7.58 -8.66
CA VAL A 160 -3.39 8.50 -7.52
C VAL A 160 -2.03 8.59 -6.85
N ALA A 161 -1.31 7.47 -6.76
CA ALA A 161 0.06 7.48 -6.28
C ALA A 161 1.00 8.25 -7.22
N HIS A 162 0.84 8.10 -8.55
CA HIS A 162 1.65 8.87 -9.52
C HIS A 162 1.40 10.38 -9.34
N ARG A 163 0.14 10.79 -9.25
CA ARG A 163 -0.26 12.19 -9.03
C ARG A 163 0.27 12.74 -7.71
N TYR A 164 0.19 11.96 -6.63
CA TYR A 164 0.70 12.36 -5.32
C TYR A 164 2.18 12.73 -5.35
N PHE A 165 3.04 11.86 -5.91
CA PHE A 165 4.48 12.12 -5.97
C PHE A 165 4.85 13.22 -6.96
N MET A 166 4.10 13.34 -8.06
CA MET A 166 4.29 14.45 -9.01
C MET A 166 3.99 15.80 -8.36
N GLN A 167 2.88 15.91 -7.61
CA GLN A 167 2.47 17.18 -7.00
C GLN A 167 3.27 17.52 -5.73
N SER A 168 3.53 16.53 -4.88
CA SER A 168 4.11 16.77 -3.56
C SER A 168 5.64 16.81 -3.58
N GLU A 169 6.26 15.93 -4.37
CA GLU A 169 7.71 15.71 -4.36
C GLU A 169 8.38 16.15 -5.68
N GLN A 170 7.61 16.36 -6.74
CA GLN A 170 8.10 16.65 -8.10
C GLN A 170 9.06 15.55 -8.62
N ILE A 171 8.78 14.30 -8.25
CA ILE A 171 9.56 13.13 -8.67
C ILE A 171 8.68 12.26 -9.58
N PRO A 172 9.03 12.11 -10.87
CA PRO A 172 8.40 11.13 -11.75
C PRO A 172 8.38 9.76 -11.09
N THR A 173 7.17 9.23 -10.89
CA THR A 173 6.93 7.99 -10.17
C THR A 173 5.93 7.14 -10.94
N LYS A 174 6.29 5.88 -11.16
CA LYS A 174 5.41 4.85 -11.71
C LYS A 174 5.21 3.76 -10.66
N VAL A 175 3.98 3.28 -10.55
CA VAL A 175 3.56 2.25 -9.60
C VAL A 175 2.74 1.21 -10.36
N ARG A 176 3.06 -0.06 -10.13
CA ARG A 176 2.28 -1.23 -10.55
C ARG A 176 1.94 -2.06 -9.33
N LEU A 177 0.68 -2.46 -9.20
CA LEU A 177 0.09 -3.22 -8.11
C LEU A 177 -0.68 -4.39 -8.72
N ALA A 178 -0.65 -5.53 -8.04
CA ALA A 178 -1.48 -6.66 -8.40
C ALA A 178 -1.85 -7.46 -7.15
N VAL A 179 -3.10 -7.89 -7.08
CA VAL A 179 -3.63 -8.73 -6.01
C VAL A 179 -4.41 -9.88 -6.62
N ALA A 180 -4.11 -11.11 -6.20
CA ALA A 180 -4.76 -12.30 -6.71
C ALA A 180 -4.98 -13.35 -5.62
N GLN A 181 -5.94 -14.23 -5.88
CA GLN A 181 -6.09 -15.48 -5.15
C GLN A 181 -5.30 -16.57 -5.89
N PHE A 182 -4.42 -17.22 -5.17
CA PHE A 182 -3.63 -18.35 -5.65
C PHE A 182 -4.21 -19.65 -5.09
N SER A 183 -4.59 -20.56 -5.99
CA SER A 183 -5.08 -21.89 -5.64
C SER A 183 -4.02 -22.93 -5.95
N GLU A 184 -3.56 -23.64 -4.92
CA GLU A 184 -2.60 -24.74 -5.09
C GLU A 184 -3.33 -26.08 -5.10
N LYS A 185 -3.05 -26.91 -6.10
CA LYS A 185 -3.66 -28.25 -6.22
C LYS A 185 -3.33 -29.09 -4.98
N GLY A 186 -4.35 -29.35 -4.16
CA GLY A 186 -4.24 -30.16 -2.94
C GLY A 186 -4.30 -29.34 -1.64
N LYS A 187 -4.34 -28.01 -1.71
CA LYS A 187 -4.74 -27.16 -0.58
C LYS A 187 -6.24 -26.89 -0.65
N ALA A 188 -6.86 -26.77 0.53
CA ALA A 188 -8.32 -26.66 0.67
C ALA A 188 -8.85 -25.23 0.47
N ALA A 189 -8.01 -24.21 0.62
CA ALA A 189 -8.39 -22.82 0.54
C ALA A 189 -7.42 -22.05 -0.35
N ASP A 190 -7.96 -21.07 -1.05
CA ASP A 190 -7.18 -20.14 -1.84
C ASP A 190 -6.41 -19.18 -0.92
N GLN A 191 -5.17 -18.88 -1.30
CA GLN A 191 -4.32 -17.95 -0.57
C GLN A 191 -4.31 -16.60 -1.28
N TRP A 192 -4.44 -15.51 -0.53
CA TRP A 192 -4.26 -14.17 -1.09
C TRP A 192 -2.78 -13.88 -1.26
N ARG A 193 -2.43 -13.34 -2.42
CA ARG A 193 -1.08 -12.88 -2.75
C ARG A 193 -1.16 -11.53 -3.40
N ALA A 194 -0.18 -10.70 -3.12
CA ALA A 194 -0.04 -9.43 -3.81
C ALA A 194 1.42 -9.10 -4.09
N GLY A 195 1.62 -8.30 -5.12
CA GLY A 195 2.92 -7.77 -5.47
C GLY A 195 2.78 -6.36 -6.00
N GLY A 196 3.87 -5.62 -5.94
CA GLY A 196 3.93 -4.33 -6.58
C GLY A 196 5.35 -3.85 -6.78
N ILE A 197 5.49 -2.87 -7.66
CA ILE A 197 6.74 -2.19 -7.96
C ILE A 197 6.45 -0.69 -7.99
N LEU A 198 7.27 0.07 -7.26
CA LEU A 198 7.34 1.52 -7.32
C LEU A 198 8.69 1.90 -7.92
N LEU A 199 8.67 2.69 -8.98
CA LEU A 199 9.84 3.19 -9.71
C LEU A 199 9.84 4.72 -9.65
N GLN A 200 11.00 5.30 -9.35
CA GLN A 200 11.22 6.73 -9.22
C GLN A 200 12.46 7.14 -9.99
N HIS A 201 12.36 8.26 -10.70
CA HIS A 201 13.52 8.90 -11.31
C HIS A 201 14.47 9.48 -10.25
N LEU A 202 15.77 9.33 -10.49
CA LEU A 202 16.85 9.93 -9.70
C LEU A 202 17.47 11.05 -10.53
N PRO A 203 17.20 12.32 -10.24
CA PRO A 203 17.86 13.41 -10.95
C PRO A 203 19.36 13.40 -10.64
N ALA A 204 20.19 13.59 -11.67
CA ALA A 204 21.63 13.71 -11.52
C ALA A 204 21.98 14.96 -10.67
N HIS A 205 22.72 14.76 -9.58
CA HIS A 205 23.40 15.82 -8.82
C HIS A 205 22.55 16.93 -8.16
N GLY A 206 21.35 16.66 -7.66
CA GLY A 206 20.64 17.63 -6.79
C GLY A 206 20.32 18.98 -7.44
N GLU A 207 20.52 19.07 -8.75
CA GLU A 207 19.89 20.08 -9.58
C GLU A 207 18.41 19.67 -9.71
N ARG A 208 17.52 20.66 -9.72
CA ARG A 208 16.15 20.47 -10.17
C ARG A 208 16.22 20.11 -11.65
N ALA A 209 16.56 18.87 -11.96
CA ALA A 209 16.50 18.33 -13.30
C ALA A 209 15.03 18.06 -13.56
N MET A 210 14.33 19.09 -13.99
CA MET A 210 13.31 19.11 -15.05
C MET A 210 12.83 20.57 -15.12
N ALA A 211 12.94 21.18 -16.30
CA ALA A 211 12.22 22.43 -16.57
C ALA A 211 10.71 22.15 -16.46
N ASP A 212 9.98 23.07 -15.82
CA ASP A 212 8.53 23.09 -15.57
C ASP A 212 7.77 21.78 -15.93
N LEU A 213 7.75 20.84 -14.98
CA LEU A 213 6.91 19.65 -15.08
C LEU A 213 5.42 20.06 -15.17
N PRO A 214 4.60 19.37 -15.99
CA PRO A 214 3.15 19.58 -16.00
C PRO A 214 2.58 19.44 -14.59
N GLY A 215 1.84 20.46 -14.13
CA GLY A 215 1.36 20.53 -12.73
C GLY A 215 0.38 19.42 -12.33
N ASP A 216 -0.09 18.62 -13.28
CA ASP A 216 -1.00 17.48 -13.07
C ASP A 216 -0.29 16.12 -13.08
N GLY A 217 1.01 16.06 -13.40
CA GLY A 217 1.78 14.82 -13.45
C GLY A 217 1.45 13.89 -14.62
N ASN A 218 0.64 14.33 -15.58
CA ASN A 218 0.25 13.55 -16.74
C ASN A 218 1.03 13.98 -17.98
N PHE A 219 2.02 13.17 -18.38
CA PHE A 219 2.85 13.43 -19.57
C PHE A 219 2.09 13.29 -20.89
N ASP A 220 0.92 12.66 -20.87
CA ASP A 220 0.06 12.46 -22.05
C ASP A 220 -1.03 13.53 -22.18
N ASN A 221 -1.15 14.47 -21.22
CA ASN A 221 -2.15 15.53 -21.27
C ASN A 221 -1.72 16.67 -22.22
N PRO A 222 -2.38 16.86 -23.38
CA PRO A 222 -2.01 17.89 -24.34
C PRO A 222 -2.25 19.32 -23.86
N GLU A 223 -3.01 19.54 -22.77
CA GLU A 223 -3.30 20.88 -22.23
C GLU A 223 -2.25 21.39 -21.24
N THR A 224 -1.53 20.48 -20.57
CA THR A 224 -0.54 20.79 -19.52
C THR A 224 0.87 20.33 -19.86
N ALA A 225 1.03 19.44 -20.86
CA ALA A 225 2.32 19.00 -21.35
C ALA A 225 3.09 20.16 -21.99
N ASP A 226 4.33 20.36 -21.54
CA ASP A 226 5.31 21.14 -22.29
C ASP A 226 5.65 20.36 -23.58
N ILE A 227 5.26 20.91 -24.73
CA ILE A 227 5.39 20.26 -26.05
C ILE A 227 6.87 20.10 -26.43
N ASP A 228 7.76 20.89 -25.82
CA ASP A 228 9.21 20.84 -26.03
C ASP A 228 9.93 19.95 -24.98
N PHE A 229 9.18 19.31 -24.07
CA PHE A 229 9.71 18.39 -23.07
C PHE A 229 10.08 17.04 -23.71
N GLU A 230 11.37 16.79 -23.87
CA GLU A 230 11.88 15.44 -24.11
C GLU A 230 12.21 14.81 -22.75
N PRO A 231 11.41 13.84 -22.25
CA PRO A 231 11.79 13.10 -21.07
C PRO A 231 13.16 12.45 -21.29
N GLU A 232 14.01 12.45 -20.27
CA GLU A 232 15.29 11.76 -20.34
C GLU A 232 15.05 10.32 -20.83
N ASN A 233 15.74 9.92 -21.91
CA ASN A 233 15.52 8.64 -22.57
C ASN A 233 15.57 7.45 -21.57
N ASN A 234 16.37 7.60 -20.52
CA ASN A 234 16.52 6.65 -19.43
C ASN A 234 15.22 6.40 -18.64
N TRP A 235 14.45 7.45 -18.33
CA TRP A 235 13.16 7.33 -17.62
C TRP A 235 12.10 6.66 -18.49
N VAL A 236 12.04 7.03 -19.78
CA VAL A 236 11.10 6.43 -20.75
C VAL A 236 11.37 4.94 -20.88
N GLU A 237 12.63 4.57 -21.03
CA GLU A 237 13.05 3.17 -21.12
C GLU A 237 12.71 2.40 -19.84
N ALA A 238 13.05 2.95 -18.67
CA ALA A 238 12.78 2.30 -17.38
C ALA A 238 11.27 2.06 -17.15
N SER A 239 10.46 3.05 -17.52
CA SER A 239 8.99 3.00 -17.41
C SER A 239 8.38 2.01 -18.40
N ALA A 240 8.83 2.03 -19.66
CA ALA A 240 8.36 1.11 -20.68
C ALA A 240 8.66 -0.36 -20.32
N LEU A 241 9.83 -0.63 -19.73
CA LEU A 241 10.16 -1.97 -19.21
C LEU A 241 9.22 -2.38 -18.07
N LEU A 242 8.94 -1.47 -17.13
CA LEU A 242 8.00 -1.75 -16.02
C LEU A 242 6.59 -2.06 -16.52
N GLU A 243 6.13 -1.38 -17.58
CA GLU A 243 4.81 -1.60 -18.17
C GLU A 243 4.66 -2.98 -18.84
N THR A 244 5.76 -3.69 -19.11
CA THR A 244 5.71 -5.08 -19.60
C THR A 244 5.42 -6.11 -18.51
N VAL A 245 5.41 -5.70 -17.23
CA VAL A 245 5.15 -6.60 -16.11
C VAL A 245 3.66 -6.94 -16.03
N ASP A 246 3.35 -8.22 -16.20
CA ASP A 246 2.00 -8.73 -16.03
C ASP A 246 1.66 -8.98 -14.54
N ASP A 247 0.38 -8.86 -14.20
CA ASP A 247 -0.12 -9.09 -12.84
C ASP A 247 0.29 -10.46 -12.30
N HIS A 248 0.28 -11.50 -13.15
CA HIS A 248 0.63 -12.86 -12.75
C HIS A 248 2.09 -12.97 -12.29
N GLU A 249 3.02 -12.20 -12.87
CA GLU A 249 4.43 -12.19 -12.45
C GLU A 249 4.61 -11.52 -11.08
N LEU A 250 3.82 -10.49 -10.79
CA LEU A 250 3.82 -9.80 -9.49
C LEU A 250 3.33 -10.72 -8.36
N VAL A 251 2.35 -11.58 -8.62
CA VAL A 251 1.77 -12.46 -7.60
C VAL A 251 2.35 -13.89 -7.58
N ASP A 252 3.17 -14.26 -8.58
CA ASP A 252 3.71 -15.63 -8.69
C ASP A 252 4.60 -16.02 -7.50
N PRO A 253 4.29 -17.12 -6.77
CA PRO A 253 5.14 -17.64 -5.69
C PRO A 253 6.53 -18.11 -6.11
N GLN A 254 6.74 -18.41 -7.39
CA GLN A 254 8.01 -18.91 -7.91
C GLN A 254 8.93 -17.80 -8.43
N VAL A 255 8.46 -16.57 -8.45
CA VAL A 255 9.21 -15.40 -8.91
C VAL A 255 9.43 -14.48 -7.71
N SER A 256 10.66 -14.37 -7.22
CA SER A 256 11.01 -13.38 -6.19
C SER A 256 11.06 -11.96 -6.77
N SER A 257 11.04 -10.96 -5.90
CA SER A 257 11.27 -9.57 -6.30
C SER A 257 12.63 -9.40 -7.00
N GLU A 258 13.70 -10.01 -6.46
CA GLU A 258 15.04 -9.94 -7.03
C GLU A 258 15.09 -10.52 -8.45
N ARG A 259 14.41 -11.65 -8.67
CA ARG A 259 14.37 -12.32 -9.96
C ARG A 259 13.56 -11.55 -11.00
N LEU A 260 12.43 -10.97 -10.59
CA LEU A 260 11.62 -10.11 -11.46
C LEU A 260 12.41 -8.86 -11.88
N LEU A 261 13.04 -8.19 -10.92
CA LEU A 261 13.88 -7.02 -11.18
C LEU A 261 15.07 -7.35 -12.08
N PHE A 262 15.70 -8.51 -11.89
CA PHE A 262 16.75 -8.99 -12.80
C PHE A 262 16.22 -9.22 -14.21
N ARG A 263 15.06 -9.87 -14.38
CA ARG A 263 14.46 -10.07 -15.71
C ARG A 263 14.24 -8.75 -16.45
N LEU A 264 13.73 -7.74 -15.74
CA LEU A 264 13.43 -6.42 -16.31
C LEU A 264 14.68 -5.62 -16.67
N TYR A 265 15.71 -5.63 -15.81
CA TYR A 265 16.79 -4.63 -15.86
C TYR A 265 18.20 -5.23 -15.87
N HIS A 266 18.36 -6.50 -16.28
CA HIS A 266 19.68 -7.14 -16.36
C HIS A 266 20.65 -6.48 -17.34
N GLU A 267 20.15 -5.91 -18.45
CA GLU A 267 21.00 -5.23 -19.45
C GLU A 267 21.48 -3.85 -18.98
N THR A 268 20.72 -3.21 -18.09
CA THR A 268 20.92 -1.83 -17.62
C THR A 268 21.57 -1.74 -16.24
N GLY A 269 21.93 -2.88 -15.64
CA GLY A 269 22.74 -2.95 -14.42
C GLY A 269 21.94 -2.76 -13.14
N VAL A 270 20.86 -3.52 -12.97
CA VAL A 270 20.10 -3.53 -11.72
C VAL A 270 20.92 -4.00 -10.52
N ARG A 271 20.71 -3.30 -9.40
CA ARG A 271 21.25 -3.63 -8.10
C ARG A 271 20.12 -3.67 -7.08
N VAL A 272 20.00 -4.78 -6.37
CA VAL A 272 19.05 -4.94 -5.27
C VAL A 272 19.72 -4.73 -3.91
N PHE A 273 18.96 -4.24 -2.93
CA PHE A 273 19.40 -3.93 -1.57
C PHE A 273 18.67 -4.77 -0.53
N GLU A 274 19.11 -4.70 0.73
CA GLU A 274 18.57 -5.53 1.82
C GLU A 274 17.04 -5.43 1.93
N PRO A 275 16.34 -6.58 1.93
CA PRO A 275 14.90 -6.61 2.06
C PRO A 275 14.48 -6.13 3.45
N MET A 276 13.37 -5.39 3.49
CA MET A 276 12.63 -5.10 4.71
C MET A 276 11.49 -6.10 4.82
N VAL A 277 11.55 -6.98 5.82
CA VAL A 277 10.43 -7.89 6.13
C VAL A 277 9.22 -7.08 6.57
N LEU A 278 8.02 -7.50 6.17
CA LEU A 278 6.73 -6.96 6.60
C LEU A 278 6.03 -8.01 7.47
N GLU A 279 5.42 -7.59 8.56
CA GLU A 279 4.69 -8.50 9.45
C GLU A 279 3.32 -7.91 9.75
N GLU A 280 2.27 -8.73 9.68
CA GLU A 280 0.99 -8.32 10.22
C GLU A 280 1.11 -8.12 11.74
N LYS A 281 0.79 -6.91 12.22
CA LYS A 281 0.83 -6.57 13.65
C LYS A 281 -0.29 -5.62 14.04
N CYS A 282 -1.20 -6.09 14.88
CA CYS A 282 -2.16 -5.24 15.56
C CYS A 282 -1.71 -4.91 16.99
N GLY A 283 -1.69 -3.61 17.34
CA GLY A 283 -1.33 -3.12 18.67
C GLY A 283 -2.49 -3.02 19.67
N CYS A 284 -3.66 -3.59 19.38
CA CYS A 284 -4.79 -3.59 20.31
C CYS A 284 -4.51 -4.48 21.52
N ASN A 285 -4.98 -4.08 22.70
CA ASN A 285 -4.98 -4.91 23.89
C ASN A 285 -6.15 -4.46 24.80
N ALA A 286 -6.48 -5.30 25.79
CA ALA A 286 -7.57 -5.01 26.72
C ALA A 286 -7.34 -3.70 27.47
N ASP A 287 -6.14 -3.47 28.02
CA ASP A 287 -5.78 -2.28 28.81
C ASP A 287 -6.03 -0.95 28.06
N LYS A 288 -5.72 -0.89 26.76
CA LYS A 288 -5.95 0.31 25.93
C LYS A 288 -7.43 0.56 25.69
N ILE A 289 -8.22 -0.49 25.52
CA ILE A 289 -9.66 -0.38 25.34
C ILE A 289 -10.31 -0.01 26.67
N GLU A 290 -9.87 -0.58 27.77
CA GLU A 290 -10.30 -0.24 29.13
C GLU A 290 -10.05 1.24 29.43
N ALA A 291 -8.84 1.73 29.18
CA ALA A 291 -8.48 3.14 29.36
C ALA A 291 -9.26 4.10 28.43
N MET A 292 -9.77 3.61 27.28
CA MET A 292 -10.68 4.35 26.41
C MET A 292 -12.09 4.38 27.00
N LEU A 293 -12.60 3.23 27.47
CA LEU A 293 -13.93 3.12 28.11
C LEU A 293 -14.03 4.00 29.37
N GLU A 294 -12.96 4.09 30.16
CA GLU A 294 -12.89 4.97 31.33
C GLU A 294 -13.09 6.47 31.03
N GLN A 295 -12.89 6.91 29.78
CA GLN A 295 -13.05 8.32 29.40
C GLN A 295 -14.51 8.71 29.15
N PHE A 296 -15.39 7.74 28.94
CA PHE A 296 -16.81 7.98 28.68
C PHE A 296 -17.60 8.37 29.95
N SER A 297 -18.78 8.96 29.73
CA SER A 297 -19.74 9.22 30.80
C SER A 297 -20.54 7.96 31.13
N ASN A 298 -21.18 7.92 32.31
CA ASN A 298 -22.03 6.78 32.68
C ASN A 298 -23.20 6.59 31.67
N GLU A 299 -23.74 7.68 31.12
CA GLU A 299 -24.81 7.62 30.12
C GLU A 299 -24.32 7.00 28.80
N ASP A 300 -23.11 7.35 28.37
CA ASP A 300 -22.49 6.74 27.19
C ASP A 300 -22.22 5.26 27.41
N ILE A 301 -21.68 4.89 28.58
CA ILE A 301 -21.42 3.48 28.94
C ILE A 301 -22.73 2.67 28.97
N ASP A 302 -23.78 3.18 29.61
CA ASP A 302 -25.09 2.52 29.64
C ASP A 302 -25.67 2.35 28.22
N SER A 303 -25.44 3.32 27.33
CA SER A 303 -25.89 3.23 25.93
C SER A 303 -25.13 2.19 25.09
N MET A 304 -23.92 1.80 25.51
CA MET A 304 -23.09 0.79 24.85
C MET A 304 -23.39 -0.64 25.32
N VAL A 305 -24.12 -0.82 26.43
CA VAL A 305 -24.42 -2.14 26.98
C VAL A 305 -25.45 -2.87 26.13
N VAL A 306 -25.09 -4.08 25.67
CA VAL A 306 -26.01 -5.00 25.00
C VAL A 306 -25.99 -6.31 25.79
N ASP A 307 -27.17 -6.78 26.21
CA ASP A 307 -27.32 -8.01 27.01
C ASP A 307 -26.45 -8.09 28.29
N GLY A 308 -26.09 -6.93 28.87
CA GLY A 308 -25.32 -6.82 30.11
C GLY A 308 -23.80 -6.85 29.93
N ASP A 309 -23.32 -6.77 28.69
CA ASP A 309 -21.91 -6.78 28.33
C ASP A 309 -21.58 -5.61 27.38
N ILE A 310 -20.32 -5.17 27.37
CA ILE A 310 -19.81 -4.22 26.38
C ILE A 310 -18.87 -4.99 25.46
N GLU A 311 -19.30 -5.20 24.21
CA GLU A 311 -18.47 -5.78 23.17
C GLU A 311 -17.79 -4.66 22.36
N VAL A 312 -16.45 -4.67 22.34
CA VAL A 312 -15.65 -3.79 21.50
C VAL A 312 -14.88 -4.64 20.50
N VAL A 313 -15.22 -4.50 19.22
CA VAL A 313 -14.51 -5.17 18.12
C VAL A 313 -13.43 -4.26 17.56
N CYS A 314 -12.18 -4.74 17.54
CA CYS A 314 -11.10 -3.97 16.91
C CYS A 314 -11.24 -3.96 15.38
N GLU A 315 -11.42 -2.77 14.79
CA GLU A 315 -11.55 -2.58 13.34
C GLU A 315 -10.36 -3.09 12.52
N PHE A 316 -9.16 -3.24 13.11
CA PHE A 316 -7.99 -3.73 12.38
C PHE A 316 -7.87 -5.26 12.37
N CYS A 317 -8.02 -5.91 13.53
CA CYS A 317 -7.78 -7.36 13.68
C CYS A 317 -9.04 -8.18 13.95
N SER A 318 -10.22 -7.56 13.98
CA SER A 318 -11.52 -8.18 14.25
C SER A 318 -11.61 -8.93 15.59
N THR A 319 -10.66 -8.69 16.50
CA THR A 319 -10.71 -9.28 17.84
C THR A 319 -11.82 -8.61 18.64
N ALA A 320 -12.77 -9.40 19.13
CA ALA A 320 -13.83 -8.96 20.04
C ALA A 320 -13.31 -9.00 21.49
N TYR A 321 -13.45 -7.88 22.19
CA TYR A 321 -13.17 -7.76 23.61
C TYR A 321 -14.47 -7.54 24.36
N HIS A 322 -14.67 -8.30 25.44
CA HIS A 322 -15.87 -8.25 26.27
C HIS A 322 -15.52 -7.66 27.63
N PHE A 323 -16.26 -6.65 28.07
CA PHE A 323 -16.03 -5.98 29.33
C PHE A 323 -17.30 -5.86 30.17
N ASN A 324 -17.13 -6.05 31.48
CA ASN A 324 -18.22 -5.84 32.44
C ASN A 324 -18.48 -4.33 32.63
N PRO A 325 -19.70 -3.83 32.30
CA PRO A 325 -20.03 -2.41 32.39
C PRO A 325 -19.84 -1.82 33.80
N HIS A 326 -20.02 -2.63 34.84
CA HIS A 326 -19.91 -2.18 36.24
C HIS A 326 -18.51 -1.73 36.65
N LEU A 327 -17.48 -2.04 35.85
CA LEU A 327 -16.11 -1.59 36.10
C LEU A 327 -15.91 -0.11 35.73
N PHE A 328 -16.79 0.47 34.90
CA PHE A 328 -16.62 1.82 34.33
C PHE A 328 -17.62 2.85 34.86
N LEU A 329 -18.63 2.42 35.61
CA LEU A 329 -19.61 3.33 36.22
C LEU A 329 -18.93 4.14 37.33
N LYS A 330 -18.95 5.47 37.19
CA LYS A 330 -18.40 6.42 38.16
C LYS A 330 -19.48 6.76 39.20
N ASP A 331 -19.09 6.79 40.48
CA ASP A 331 -19.94 7.21 41.61
C ASP A 331 -20.32 8.70 41.57
#